data_AF-A0A1I7UU70-F1
#
_entry.id   AF-A0A1I7UU70-F1
#
_cell.length_a   1.000
_cell.length_b   1.000
_cell.length_c   1.000
_cell.angle_alpha   90.00
_cell.angle_beta   90.00
_cell.angle_gamma   90.00
#
_symmetry.space_group_name_H-M   'P 1'
#
loop_
_entity.id
_entity.type
_entity.pdbx_description
1 polymer ?
#
loop_
_entity_poly.entity_id
_entity_poly.type
_entity_poly.pdbx_seq_one_letter_code
_entity_poly.pdbx_strand_id
1 'polypeptide(L)'
;MIASFNNAIPNQQESRDQFSILYPELQYLVVDDHVFFLCIKVDIAHVIFLAVCFFLLGISLLTIFFLIWMSNRALHKFHLSERTRKIHIHLIRSLCYQISVPIIAFYAPLIIVITPLVFMIPDSQVSFFIAIIFMSFHTFLGTLSMFYFNRHYRHWLVATIRDKKVVSSIPLSKFMVTREIIHQ
;
A
#
# COMPACT_ATOMS: atom_id res chain seq x y z
N MET A 1 -1.67 18.62 -14.08
CA MET A 1 -2.64 18.18 -13.05
C MET A 1 -4.08 18.55 -13.43
N ILE A 2 -4.37 19.81 -13.77
CA ILE A 2 -5.73 20.27 -14.19
C ILE A 2 -6.24 19.58 -15.47
N ALA A 3 -5.40 19.38 -16.49
CA ALA A 3 -5.80 18.68 -17.72
C ALA A 3 -6.20 17.21 -17.49
N SER A 4 -5.70 16.57 -16.43
CA SER A 4 -6.08 15.21 -16.05
C SER A 4 -7.44 15.14 -15.36
N PHE A 5 -7.91 16.27 -14.79
CA PHE A 5 -9.21 16.35 -14.13
C PHE A 5 -10.35 16.43 -15.14
N ASN A 6 -10.19 17.19 -16.23
CA ASN A 6 -11.20 17.25 -17.29
C ASN A 6 -11.42 15.90 -17.98
N ASN A 7 -10.37 15.05 -18.05
CA ASN A 7 -10.48 13.68 -18.57
C ASN A 7 -11.00 12.68 -17.53
N ALA A 8 -11.04 13.06 -16.25
CA ALA A 8 -11.58 12.24 -15.17
C ALA A 8 -13.07 12.51 -14.90
N ILE A 9 -13.63 13.59 -15.47
CA ILE A 9 -15.06 13.89 -15.41
C ILE A 9 -15.76 13.00 -16.46
N PRO A 10 -16.65 12.09 -16.04
CA PRO A 10 -17.40 11.26 -16.98
C PRO A 10 -18.24 12.15 -17.91
N ASN A 11 -18.28 11.81 -19.19
CA ASN A 11 -19.13 12.51 -20.16
C ASN A 11 -20.59 12.40 -19.70
N GLN A 12 -21.14 13.53 -19.24
CA GLN A 12 -22.49 13.57 -18.67
C GLN A 12 -23.57 13.28 -19.70
N GLN A 13 -23.33 13.62 -20.97
CA GLN A 13 -24.27 13.31 -22.04
C GLN A 13 -24.39 11.81 -22.22
N GLU A 14 -23.27 11.10 -22.36
CA GLU A 14 -23.25 9.64 -22.51
C GLU A 14 -23.83 8.93 -21.27
N SER A 15 -23.56 9.46 -20.08
CA SER A 15 -24.06 8.89 -18.82
C SER A 15 -25.59 9.03 -18.69
N ARG A 16 -26.14 10.18 -19.10
CA ARG A 16 -27.59 10.43 -19.12
C ARG A 16 -28.30 9.58 -20.17
N ASP A 17 -27.72 9.45 -21.35
CA ASP A 17 -28.26 8.62 -22.43
C ASP A 17 -28.32 7.15 -21.97
N GLN A 18 -27.24 6.62 -21.37
CA GLN A 18 -27.24 5.26 -20.82
C GLN A 18 -28.23 5.07 -19.68
N PHE A 19 -28.33 6.05 -18.76
CA PHE A 19 -29.28 5.99 -17.65
C PHE A 19 -30.73 5.93 -18.15
N SER A 20 -31.07 6.72 -19.19
CA SER A 20 -32.42 6.72 -19.77
C SER A 20 -32.82 5.40 -20.44
N ILE A 21 -31.83 4.62 -20.90
CA ILE A 21 -32.01 3.27 -21.44
C ILE A 21 -32.16 2.24 -20.31
N LEU A 22 -31.33 2.36 -19.26
CA LEU A 22 -31.29 1.41 -18.14
C LEU A 22 -32.48 1.55 -17.18
N TYR A 23 -32.95 2.78 -16.96
CA TYR A 23 -34.02 3.12 -16.01
C TYR A 23 -35.05 4.04 -16.68
N PRO A 24 -35.82 3.54 -17.65
CA PRO A 24 -36.82 4.35 -18.37
C PRO A 24 -37.87 4.96 -17.44
N GLU A 25 -38.17 4.32 -16.32
CA GLU A 25 -39.09 4.80 -15.28
C GLU A 25 -38.57 6.03 -14.50
N LEU A 26 -37.26 6.29 -14.54
CA LEU A 26 -36.61 7.41 -13.84
C LEU A 26 -36.22 8.56 -14.78
N GLN A 27 -36.77 8.62 -16.00
CA GLN A 27 -36.43 9.65 -16.99
C GLN A 27 -36.66 11.08 -16.50
N TYR A 28 -37.57 11.30 -15.55
CA TYR A 28 -37.79 12.63 -14.94
C TYR A 28 -36.54 13.19 -14.24
N LEU A 29 -35.63 12.33 -13.76
CA LEU A 29 -34.35 12.74 -13.15
C LEU A 29 -33.34 13.21 -14.20
N VAL A 30 -33.48 12.77 -15.45
CA VAL A 30 -32.57 13.13 -16.56
C VAL A 30 -32.83 14.55 -17.07
N VAL A 31 -34.01 15.12 -16.78
CA VAL A 31 -34.40 16.48 -17.16
C VAL A 31 -33.74 17.54 -16.28
N ASP A 32 -33.30 17.19 -15.08
CA ASP A 32 -32.64 18.12 -14.17
C ASP A 32 -31.13 18.22 -14.49
N ASP A 33 -30.69 19.40 -14.92
CA ASP A 33 -29.29 19.71 -15.23
C ASP A 33 -28.38 19.72 -13.99
N HIS A 34 -28.96 19.79 -12.78
CA HIS A 34 -28.20 19.79 -11.53
C HIS A 34 -27.90 18.39 -10.99
N VAL A 35 -28.48 17.34 -11.57
CA VAL A 35 -28.25 15.94 -11.17
C VAL A 35 -27.07 15.35 -11.94
N PHE A 36 -26.03 14.91 -11.23
CA PHE A 36 -24.85 14.31 -11.86
C PHE A 36 -25.01 12.79 -11.97
N PHE A 37 -24.93 12.25 -13.19
CA PHE A 37 -25.05 10.82 -13.44
C PHE A 37 -23.67 10.19 -13.54
N LEU A 38 -23.42 9.15 -12.74
CA LEU A 38 -22.20 8.36 -12.79
C LEU A 38 -22.51 7.00 -13.42
N CYS A 39 -22.56 6.94 -14.75
CA CYS A 39 -22.72 5.68 -15.49
C CYS A 39 -21.36 5.24 -16.03
N ILE A 40 -20.71 4.29 -15.36
CA ILE A 40 -19.37 3.83 -15.75
C ILE A 40 -19.52 2.70 -16.77
N LYS A 41 -19.28 3.02 -18.04
CA LYS A 41 -19.11 2.01 -19.09
C LYS A 41 -17.73 1.37 -18.93
N VAL A 42 -17.70 0.06 -18.65
CA VAL A 42 -16.44 -0.70 -18.57
C VAL A 42 -15.86 -0.85 -19.98
N ASP A 43 -14.99 0.09 -20.34
CA ASP A 43 -14.25 0.06 -21.60
C ASP A 43 -13.01 -0.86 -21.51
N ILE A 44 -12.48 -1.28 -22.66
CA ILE A 44 -11.27 -2.10 -22.79
C ILE A 44 -10.10 -1.45 -22.03
N ALA A 45 -10.01 -0.12 -22.03
CA ALA A 45 -9.00 0.61 -21.27
C ALA A 45 -9.05 0.32 -19.76
N HIS A 46 -10.24 0.18 -19.17
CA HIS A 46 -10.42 -0.17 -17.76
C HIS A 46 -9.98 -1.60 -17.47
N VAL A 47 -10.27 -2.53 -18.39
CA VAL A 47 -9.83 -3.93 -18.30
C VAL A 47 -8.31 -4.02 -18.39
N ILE A 48 -7.69 -3.29 -19.33
CA ILE A 48 -6.22 -3.22 -19.46
C ILE A 48 -5.61 -2.60 -18.20
N PHE A 49 -6.16 -1.50 -17.69
CA PHE A 49 -5.69 -0.87 -16.45
C PHE A 49 -5.73 -1.85 -15.27
N LEU A 50 -6.84 -2.56 -15.10
CA LEU A 50 -7.00 -3.55 -14.04
C LEU A 50 -5.99 -4.70 -14.20
N ALA A 51 -5.80 -5.20 -15.43
CA ALA A 51 -4.82 -6.25 -15.74
C ALA A 51 -3.38 -5.81 -15.43
N VAL A 52 -3.00 -4.57 -15.77
CA VAL A 52 -1.68 -4.00 -15.43
C VAL A 52 -1.51 -3.89 -13.92
N CYS A 53 -2.54 -3.45 -13.19
CA CYS A 53 -2.50 -3.40 -11.73
C CYS A 53 -2.26 -4.78 -11.11
N PHE A 54 -2.98 -5.80 -11.56
CA PHE A 54 -2.78 -7.18 -11.10
C PHE A 54 -1.39 -7.72 -11.46
N PHE A 55 -0.89 -7.40 -12.65
CA PHE A 55 0.43 -7.81 -13.09
C PHE A 55 1.54 -7.20 -12.21
N LEU A 56 1.47 -5.89 -11.94
CA LEU A 56 2.41 -5.19 -11.06
C LEU A 56 2.35 -5.73 -9.62
N LEU A 57 1.15 -6.03 -9.12
CA LEU A 57 0.98 -6.68 -7.82
C LEU A 57 1.61 -8.08 -7.80
N GLY A 58 1.42 -8.87 -8.86
CA GLY A 58 2.04 -10.19 -9.01
C GLY A 58 3.56 -10.15 -9.03
N ILE A 59 4.15 -9.21 -9.79
CA ILE A 59 5.61 -8.98 -9.78
C ILE A 59 6.08 -8.63 -8.38
N SER A 60 5.38 -7.72 -7.70
CA SER A 60 5.75 -7.29 -6.34
C SER A 60 5.79 -8.48 -5.36
N LEU A 61 4.79 -9.35 -5.40
CA LEU A 61 4.75 -10.56 -4.59
C LEU A 61 5.90 -11.52 -4.91
N LEU A 62 6.21 -11.73 -6.19
CA LEU A 62 7.34 -12.55 -6.62
C LEU A 62 8.66 -11.98 -6.10
N THR A 63 8.89 -10.67 -6.24
CA THR A 63 10.09 -10.00 -5.72
C THR A 63 10.22 -10.20 -4.22
N ILE A 64 9.15 -10.03 -3.46
CA ILE A 64 9.13 -10.26 -2.01
C ILE A 64 9.50 -11.72 -1.68
N PHE A 65 8.90 -12.68 -2.38
CA PHE A 65 9.19 -14.10 -2.20
C PHE A 65 10.67 -14.40 -2.46
N PHE A 66 11.23 -13.94 -3.57
CA PHE A 66 12.65 -14.10 -3.89
C PHE A 66 13.55 -13.45 -2.84
N LEU A 67 13.19 -12.26 -2.34
CA LEU A 67 13.99 -11.55 -1.35
C LEU A 67 14.03 -12.29 -0.01
N ILE A 68 12.90 -12.84 0.44
CA ILE A 68 12.82 -13.68 1.65
C ILE A 68 13.63 -14.97 1.44
N TRP A 69 13.45 -15.63 0.30
CA TRP A 69 14.14 -16.89 0.00
C TRP A 69 15.65 -16.71 -0.08
N MET A 70 16.12 -15.69 -0.81
CA MET A 70 17.55 -15.36 -0.91
C MET A 70 18.13 -14.97 0.44
N SER A 71 17.41 -14.17 1.24
CA SER A 71 17.87 -13.77 2.57
C SER A 71 18.02 -14.97 3.51
N ASN A 72 17.06 -15.90 3.47
CA ASN A 72 17.14 -17.13 4.26
C ASN A 72 18.29 -18.04 3.79
N ARG A 73 18.49 -18.17 2.47
CA ARG A 73 19.61 -18.94 1.91
C ARG A 73 20.96 -18.34 2.27
N ALA A 74 21.09 -17.01 2.23
CA ALA A 74 22.31 -16.31 2.61
C ALA A 74 22.64 -16.55 4.10
N LEU A 75 21.64 -16.50 4.98
CA LEU A 75 21.78 -16.80 6.41
C LEU A 75 22.33 -18.20 6.70
N HIS A 76 22.04 -19.18 5.85
CA HIS A 76 22.55 -20.55 5.97
C HIS A 76 23.93 -20.74 5.33
N LYS A 77 24.26 -19.95 4.30
CA LYS A 77 25.52 -20.08 3.55
C LYS A 77 26.70 -19.39 4.21
N PHE A 78 26.47 -18.26 4.89
CA PHE A 78 27.54 -17.50 5.54
C PHE A 78 27.75 -17.95 6.98
N HIS A 79 29.01 -18.17 7.37
CA HIS A 79 29.40 -18.35 8.76
C HIS A 79 29.31 -17.02 9.51
N LEU A 80 28.09 -16.68 9.94
CA LEU A 80 27.82 -15.52 10.78
C LEU A 80 27.97 -15.89 12.26
N SER A 81 28.41 -14.94 13.08
CA SER A 81 28.32 -15.09 14.53
C SER A 81 26.84 -15.28 14.94
N GLU A 82 26.60 -16.05 16.00
CA GLU A 82 25.25 -16.29 16.54
C GLU A 82 24.50 -14.97 16.84
N ARG A 83 25.22 -13.93 17.25
CA ARG A 83 24.66 -12.60 17.50
C ARG A 83 24.20 -11.92 16.21
N THR A 84 25.05 -11.91 15.18
CA THR A 84 24.74 -11.30 13.88
C THR A 84 23.59 -12.03 13.18
N ARG A 85 23.58 -13.38 13.27
CA ARG A 85 22.52 -14.23 12.73
C ARG A 85 21.16 -13.90 13.34
N LYS A 86 21.08 -13.76 14.68
CA LYS A 86 19.85 -13.36 15.39
C LYS A 86 19.33 -11.99 14.94
N ILE A 87 20.23 -11.02 14.74
CA ILE A 87 19.85 -9.67 14.27
C ILE A 87 19.25 -9.74 12.86
N HIS A 88 19.89 -10.45 11.92
CA HIS A 88 19.36 -10.61 10.56
C HIS A 88 18.01 -11.33 10.52
N ILE A 89 17.83 -12.40 11.30
CA ILE A 89 16.54 -13.09 11.39
C ILE A 89 15.44 -12.14 11.91
N HIS A 90 15.73 -11.34 12.93
CA HIS A 90 14.79 -10.34 13.43
C HIS A 90 14.48 -9.25 12.39
N LEU A 91 15.47 -8.80 11.62
CA LEU A 91 15.28 -7.83 10.55
C LEU A 91 14.38 -8.39 9.44
N ILE A 92 14.66 -9.60 8.95
CA ILE A 92 13.84 -10.27 7.92
C ILE A 92 12.41 -10.44 8.41
N ARG A 93 12.22 -10.90 9.66
CA ARG A 93 10.89 -11.06 10.24
C ARG A 93 10.14 -9.72 10.32
N SER A 94 10.82 -8.65 10.72
CA SER A 94 10.24 -7.30 10.74
C SER A 94 9.86 -6.82 9.34
N LEU A 95 10.71 -7.07 8.34
CA LEU A 95 10.42 -6.73 6.94
C LEU A 95 9.22 -7.51 6.41
N CYS A 96 9.12 -8.81 6.70
CA CYS A 96 7.94 -9.60 6.34
C CYS A 96 6.66 -8.98 6.90
N TYR A 97 6.64 -8.60 8.19
CA TYR A 97 5.46 -7.96 8.77
C TYR A 97 5.14 -6.60 8.15
N GLN A 98 6.16 -5.76 7.89
CA GLN A 98 5.97 -4.45 7.26
C GLN A 98 5.46 -4.58 5.82
N ILE A 99 5.82 -5.64 5.11
CA ILE A 99 5.34 -5.93 3.75
C ILE A 99 3.92 -6.53 3.79
N SER A 100 3.59 -7.37 4.79
CA SER A 100 2.25 -7.94 4.92
C SER A 100 1.17 -6.88 5.18
N VAL A 101 1.50 -5.80 5.89
CA VAL A 101 0.55 -4.72 6.21
C VAL A 101 -0.05 -4.03 4.97
N PRO A 102 0.75 -3.48 4.02
CA PRO A 102 0.21 -2.91 2.80
C PRO A 102 -0.45 -3.98 1.91
N ILE A 103 0.07 -5.21 1.86
CA ILE A 103 -0.58 -6.30 1.12
C ILE A 103 -2.01 -6.48 1.63
N ILE A 104 -2.21 -6.63 2.94
CA ILE A 104 -3.55 -6.80 3.51
C ILE A 104 -4.40 -5.54 3.27
N ALA A 105 -3.82 -4.36 3.48
CA ALA A 105 -4.51 -3.07 3.32
C ALA A 105 -4.92 -2.77 1.87
N PHE A 106 -4.29 -3.38 0.87
CA PHE A 106 -4.66 -3.23 -0.55
C PHE A 106 -5.49 -4.41 -1.07
N TYR A 107 -5.12 -5.65 -0.75
CA TYR A 107 -5.81 -6.85 -1.26
C TYR A 107 -7.21 -7.02 -0.65
N ALA A 108 -7.39 -6.78 0.65
CA ALA A 108 -8.71 -6.96 1.26
C ALA A 108 -9.75 -5.98 0.69
N PRO A 109 -9.47 -4.65 0.56
CA PRO A 109 -10.37 -3.72 -0.13
C PRO A 109 -10.62 -4.08 -1.59
N LEU A 110 -9.60 -4.55 -2.31
CA LEU A 110 -9.72 -4.89 -3.72
C LEU A 110 -10.65 -6.09 -3.94
N ILE A 111 -10.61 -7.09 -3.05
CA ILE A 111 -11.58 -8.20 -3.03
C ILE A 111 -13.00 -7.66 -2.75
N ILE A 112 -13.16 -6.76 -1.76
CA ILE A 112 -14.46 -6.14 -1.43
C ILE A 112 -15.08 -5.39 -2.61
N VAL A 113 -14.26 -4.77 -3.47
CA VAL A 113 -14.73 -4.06 -4.68
C VAL A 113 -15.05 -5.03 -5.83
N ILE A 114 -14.20 -6.04 -6.03
CA ILE A 114 -14.33 -6.96 -7.17
C ILE A 114 -15.47 -7.96 -6.95
N THR A 115 -15.71 -8.42 -5.72
CA THR A 115 -16.75 -9.41 -5.44
C THR A 115 -18.13 -8.95 -5.94
N PRO A 116 -18.65 -7.76 -5.59
CA PRO A 116 -19.90 -7.26 -6.15
C PRO A 116 -19.89 -7.14 -7.67
N LEU A 117 -18.76 -6.75 -8.27
CA LEU A 117 -18.63 -6.61 -9.72
C LEU A 117 -18.69 -7.96 -10.44
N VAL A 118 -18.08 -9.01 -9.87
CA VAL A 118 -18.07 -10.37 -10.45
C VAL A 118 -19.42 -11.06 -10.26
N PHE A 119 -20.06 -10.88 -9.11
CA PHE A 119 -21.34 -11.51 -8.78
C PHE A 119 -22.57 -10.69 -9.19
N MET A 120 -22.39 -9.56 -9.89
CA MET A 120 -23.45 -8.66 -10.33
C MET A 120 -24.37 -8.23 -9.16
N ILE A 121 -23.77 -7.94 -8.00
CA ILE A 121 -24.51 -7.49 -6.82
C ILE A 121 -24.87 -6.00 -6.99
N PRO A 122 -26.16 -5.62 -6.96
CA PRO A 122 -26.58 -4.23 -7.04
C PRO A 122 -26.11 -3.42 -5.82
N ASP A 123 -26.07 -2.08 -5.94
CA ASP A 123 -25.72 -1.15 -4.86
C ASP A 123 -24.31 -1.33 -4.24
N SER A 124 -23.34 -1.73 -5.07
CA SER A 124 -21.94 -1.94 -4.67
C SER A 124 -21.18 -0.67 -4.27
N GLN A 125 -21.82 0.50 -4.34
CA GLN A 125 -21.22 1.79 -4.04
C GLN A 125 -20.74 1.89 -2.59
N VAL A 126 -21.46 1.27 -1.63
CA VAL A 126 -21.05 1.22 -0.22
C VAL A 126 -19.74 0.45 -0.07
N SER A 127 -19.62 -0.70 -0.74
CA SER A 127 -18.40 -1.52 -0.75
C SER A 127 -17.21 -0.76 -1.32
N PHE A 128 -17.43 0.05 -2.36
CA PHE A 128 -16.41 0.92 -2.94
C PHE A 128 -15.91 2.00 -1.96
N PHE A 129 -16.82 2.69 -1.28
CA PHE A 129 -16.42 3.70 -0.29
C PHE A 129 -15.68 3.09 0.91
N ILE A 130 -16.15 1.95 1.42
CA ILE A 130 -15.45 1.20 2.47
C ILE A 130 -14.03 0.86 2.01
N ALA A 131 -13.88 0.36 0.77
CA ALA A 131 -12.58 0.01 0.23
C ALA A 131 -11.62 1.22 0.11
N ILE A 132 -12.10 2.38 -0.32
CA ILE A 132 -11.30 3.62 -0.37
C ILE A 132 -10.82 4.02 1.02
N ILE A 133 -11.70 3.98 2.02
CA ILE A 133 -11.34 4.34 3.40
C ILE A 133 -10.24 3.40 3.89
N PHE A 134 -10.41 2.08 3.73
CA PHE A 134 -9.39 1.11 4.13
C PHE A 134 -8.05 1.30 3.41
N MET A 135 -8.07 1.52 2.09
CA MET A 135 -6.85 1.79 1.32
C MET A 135 -6.17 3.08 1.78
N SER A 136 -6.92 4.11 2.18
CA SER A 136 -6.35 5.39 2.66
C SER A 136 -5.55 5.22 3.96
N PHE A 137 -5.90 4.23 4.80
CA PHE A 137 -5.18 3.94 6.04
C PHE A 137 -3.87 3.16 5.85
N HIS A 138 -3.52 2.70 4.65
CA HIS A 138 -2.34 1.84 4.45
C HIS A 138 -1.02 2.51 4.90
N THR A 139 -0.86 3.83 4.67
CA THR A 139 0.35 4.57 5.08
C THR A 139 0.44 4.69 6.60
N PHE A 140 -0.70 4.93 7.26
CA PHE A 140 -0.79 4.98 8.71
C PHE A 140 -0.46 3.62 9.33
N LEU A 141 -1.08 2.54 8.82
CA LEU A 141 -0.79 1.17 9.27
C LEU A 141 0.66 0.78 9.02
N GLY A 142 1.23 1.17 7.87
CA GLY A 142 2.65 0.95 7.56
C GLY A 142 3.57 1.62 8.58
N THR A 143 3.28 2.87 8.93
CA THR A 143 4.03 3.62 9.95
C THR A 143 3.92 2.96 11.32
N LEU A 144 2.69 2.59 11.73
CA LEU A 144 2.44 1.90 12.99
C LEU A 144 3.17 0.55 13.05
N SER A 145 3.22 -0.18 11.93
CA SER A 145 3.95 -1.45 11.81
C SER A 145 5.46 -1.26 11.98
N MET A 146 6.03 -0.18 11.44
CA MET A 146 7.44 0.14 11.63
C MET A 146 7.75 0.38 13.11
N PHE A 147 6.94 1.18 13.80
CA PHE A 147 7.08 1.39 15.24
C PHE A 147 6.91 0.08 16.02
N TYR A 148 5.91 -0.73 15.69
CA TYR A 148 5.59 -1.94 16.45
C TYR A 148 6.56 -3.11 16.22
N PHE A 149 7.10 -3.30 15.01
CA PHE A 149 7.97 -4.43 14.69
C PHE A 149 9.46 -4.09 14.82
N ASN A 150 9.86 -2.84 14.60
CA ASN A 150 11.27 -2.45 14.68
C ASN A 150 11.66 -2.05 16.11
N ARG A 151 12.08 -3.04 16.92
CA ARG A 151 12.49 -2.84 18.31
C ARG A 151 13.59 -1.78 18.46
N HIS A 152 14.58 -1.74 17.57
CA HIS A 152 15.67 -0.76 17.63
C HIS A 152 15.14 0.66 17.43
N TYR A 153 14.20 0.83 16.50
CA TYR A 153 13.56 2.12 16.27
C TYR A 153 12.76 2.61 17.49
N ARG A 154 12.06 1.72 18.20
CA ARG A 154 11.38 2.08 19.46
C ARG A 154 12.33 2.55 20.54
N HIS A 155 13.42 1.81 20.77
CA HIS A 155 14.41 2.19 21.79
C HIS A 155 15.04 3.53 21.47
N TRP A 156 15.38 3.77 20.19
CA TRP A 156 15.87 5.06 19.73
C TRP A 156 14.85 6.19 19.93
N LEU A 157 13.58 5.96 19.60
CA LEU A 157 12.52 6.97 19.76
C LEU A 157 12.29 7.30 21.24
N VAL A 158 12.19 6.28 22.09
CA VAL A 158 12.00 6.45 23.54
C VAL A 158 13.21 7.18 24.14
N ALA A 159 14.43 6.83 23.72
CA ALA A 159 15.64 7.54 24.13
C ALA A 159 15.58 9.00 23.69
N THR A 160 15.27 9.28 22.43
CA THR A 160 15.16 10.64 21.87
C THR A 160 14.10 11.49 22.58
N ILE A 161 12.94 10.89 22.93
CA ILE A 161 11.87 11.58 23.65
C ILE A 161 12.26 11.81 25.12
N ARG A 162 12.92 10.84 25.76
CA ARG A 162 13.42 10.97 27.15
C ARG A 162 14.61 11.93 27.27
N ASP A 163 15.46 11.99 26.25
CA ASP A 163 16.64 12.88 26.15
C ASP A 163 16.27 14.33 25.79
N LYS A 164 14.99 14.70 25.73
CA LYS A 164 14.56 16.12 25.77
C LYS A 164 14.94 16.85 27.08
N LYS A 165 15.78 16.25 27.94
CA LYS A 165 16.50 16.93 29.03
C LYS A 165 18.04 16.87 28.98
N VAL A 166 18.69 16.36 27.92
CA VAL A 166 20.16 16.41 27.86
C VAL A 166 20.64 16.86 26.48
N VAL A 167 20.88 18.17 26.39
CA VAL A 167 21.88 18.72 25.47
C VAL A 167 23.25 18.17 25.89
N SER A 168 24.03 17.79 24.87
CA SER A 168 25.49 17.58 24.82
C SER A 168 26.04 16.14 24.93
N SER A 169 26.85 15.81 23.92
CA SER A 169 27.76 14.67 23.77
C SER A 169 27.18 13.30 23.45
N ILE A 170 26.86 13.07 22.16
CA ILE A 170 27.12 11.75 21.57
C ILE A 170 28.63 11.70 21.28
N PRO A 171 29.42 10.81 21.92
CA PRO A 171 30.82 10.71 21.58
C PRO A 171 30.95 10.00 20.23
N LEU A 172 31.38 10.77 19.23
CA LEU A 172 31.70 10.34 17.86
C LEU A 172 32.82 9.27 17.79
N SER A 173 33.42 8.90 18.93
CA SER A 173 34.63 8.08 19.01
C SER A 173 34.45 6.59 18.68
N LYS A 174 33.22 6.05 18.68
CA LYS A 174 33.00 4.63 18.34
C LYS A 174 32.71 4.34 16.87
N PHE A 175 32.52 5.36 16.03
CA PHE A 175 32.29 5.15 14.59
C PHE A 175 33.56 5.31 13.74
N MET A 176 34.64 5.92 14.27
CA MET A 176 35.87 6.15 13.49
C MET A 176 36.95 5.07 13.65
N VAL A 177 36.91 4.23 14.70
CA VAL A 177 38.01 3.28 14.99
C VAL A 177 38.08 2.10 14.01
N THR A 178 37.04 1.82 13.22
CA THR A 178 37.09 0.71 12.24
C THR A 178 37.73 1.09 10.91
N ARG A 179 38.18 2.35 10.72
CA ARG A 179 38.82 2.78 9.47
C ARG A 179 40.35 2.72 9.49
N GLU A 180 40.99 2.59 10.66
CA GLU A 180 42.46 2.58 10.76
C GLU A 180 43.11 1.19 10.82
N ILE A 181 42.33 0.10 10.92
CA ILE A 181 42.89 -1.28 10.97
C ILE A 181 43.06 -1.89 9.56
N ILE A 182 42.94 -1.09 8.48
CA ILE A 182 43.12 -1.58 7.09
C ILE A 182 44.47 -1.15 6.48
N HIS A 183 45.33 -0.42 7.22
CA HIS A 183 46.65 0.00 6.72
C HIS A 183 47.84 -0.25 7.68
N GLN A 184 47.84 -1.38 8.37
CA GLN A 184 49.06 -2.01 8.89
C GLN A 184 49.03 -3.51 8.61
#